data_AF-A0A7J6XUR1-F1
#
_entry.id   AF-A0A7J6XUR1-F1
#
_cell.length_a   1.000
_cell.length_b   1.000
_cell.length_c   1.000
_cell.angle_alpha   90.00
_cell.angle_beta   90.00
_cell.angle_gamma   90.00
#
_symmetry.space_group_name_H-M   'P 1'
#
loop_
_entity.id
_entity.type
_entity.pdbx_description
1 polymer ?
#
loop_
_entity_poly.entity_id
_entity_poly.type
_entity_poly.pdbx_seq_one_letter_code
_entity_poly.pdbx_strand_id
1 'polypeptide(L)'
;MTSDCSVGKARWSQGDEGEEALEIRIPIVLPPSVRPRDLTVEVKDLAVLCVRHRDTSIMRWRLYEPVATEVEWRVEDEGMLLIVDLIKKNPTVWPCLLDLPMRSTEDDKLFIWGEKLDALFREHHPPIPMNLEEKEKRKMKKEEEQGAAIEINDENLDKLLEEAAEEVTRSTSNTNDKEFINAEMENYKSEEEEIQKKLIEVTNTLEAGAEGEVAKRAQSQRDILEEMLRLHNIIREKRAQPATLANFIEITQLDICKARINVGAMEDEEKEEYASETESAMTAHELMATGLKHFEQQEIQMALHFLRLAAIHHNHEQSILLLHSIYTQLQSPRGPFLLLKRALNDDDFSTAANLKVGEQFDTGARHFLPMFPAALYFYQRAAKAGSVHAMLALAQLYLRGCTSSTMLSTEQMEGLKSIEKYHAWIEQAIDRGCGSAYFVKGCMYLKGEHGFGKSYKMAKEFLEKAASAQPDVARRAPQVFVMLEKLRQEEEGGSEKKVVASPLTLAKAKEKSFYSEGEGGNEKDTVQVSASMERLKNINGKIAATNSGLQRSKKMMGRSTGSKVFWERTVTTGLALYGLYTVAFPIRVMLLPTVYTVLERLLPLIPWLGANPPPMQF
;
A
#
# COMPACT_ATOMS: atom_id res chain seq x y z
N MET A 1 15.65 -12.39 31.07
CA MET A 1 14.24 -12.65 31.39
C MET A 1 13.30 -11.76 30.56
N THR A 2 13.61 -11.50 29.28
CA THR A 2 12.78 -10.68 28.36
C THR A 2 12.64 -11.31 26.97
N SER A 3 13.16 -12.53 26.77
CA SER A 3 13.29 -13.20 25.46
C SER A 3 12.12 -14.11 25.08
N ASP A 4 10.99 -14.04 25.79
CA ASP A 4 9.92 -15.04 25.65
C ASP A 4 8.96 -14.78 24.47
N CYS A 5 9.12 -13.67 23.74
CA CYS A 5 8.24 -13.29 22.62
C CYS A 5 8.98 -12.83 21.35
N SER A 6 10.19 -13.32 21.13
CA SER A 6 10.89 -13.14 19.85
C SER A 6 11.69 -14.39 19.52
N VAL A 7 11.79 -14.71 18.23
CA VAL A 7 12.71 -15.73 17.72
C VAL A 7 14.18 -15.32 17.93
N GLY A 8 14.45 -14.03 18.11
CA GLY A 8 15.78 -13.50 18.39
C GLY A 8 16.82 -13.93 17.35
N LYS A 9 17.83 -14.71 17.79
CA LYS A 9 18.88 -15.24 16.91
C LYS A 9 18.59 -16.65 16.38
N ALA A 10 17.46 -17.24 16.74
CA ALA A 10 17.08 -18.54 16.22
C ALA A 10 16.87 -18.48 14.70
N ARG A 11 17.13 -19.62 14.06
CA ARG A 11 16.84 -19.84 12.65
C ARG A 11 15.84 -20.98 12.55
N TRP A 12 15.01 -20.95 11.53
CA TRP A 12 14.10 -22.05 11.28
C TRP A 12 13.98 -22.25 9.77
N SER A 13 13.68 -23.47 9.39
CA SER A 13 13.44 -23.85 8.00
C SER A 13 12.24 -24.76 7.93
N GLN A 14 11.48 -24.63 6.86
CA GLN A 14 10.39 -25.54 6.53
C GLN A 14 10.52 -26.04 5.10
N GLY A 15 9.86 -27.14 4.82
CA GLY A 15 9.70 -27.65 3.47
C GLY A 15 8.79 -26.78 2.58
N ASP A 16 8.75 -27.13 1.30
CA ASP A 16 7.85 -26.52 0.31
C ASP A 16 6.37 -26.82 0.61
N GLU A 17 5.46 -26.23 -0.18
CA GLU A 17 4.03 -26.56 -0.12
C GLU A 17 3.82 -28.08 -0.33
N GLY A 18 3.13 -28.73 0.61
CA GLY A 18 2.95 -30.19 0.61
C GLY A 18 3.96 -30.94 1.49
N GLU A 19 5.00 -30.28 1.98
CA GLU A 19 5.98 -30.87 2.89
C GLU A 19 5.69 -30.54 4.36
N GLU A 20 5.82 -31.54 5.22
CA GLU A 20 5.49 -31.45 6.64
C GLU A 20 6.71 -31.09 7.52
N ALA A 21 7.92 -31.15 6.97
CA ALA A 21 9.14 -30.98 7.75
C ALA A 21 9.32 -29.54 8.24
N LEU A 22 9.70 -29.40 9.52
CA LEU A 22 10.00 -28.14 10.19
C LEU A 22 11.23 -28.34 11.09
N GLU A 23 12.32 -27.60 10.81
CA GLU A 23 13.54 -27.61 11.65
C GLU A 23 13.71 -26.24 12.30
N ILE A 24 13.98 -26.21 13.61
CA ILE A 24 14.24 -25.00 14.38
C ILE A 24 15.61 -25.12 15.04
N ARG A 25 16.48 -24.14 14.76
CA ARG A 25 17.84 -24.03 15.30
C ARG A 25 17.90 -22.88 16.30
N ILE A 26 18.06 -23.21 17.57
CA ILE A 26 17.96 -22.28 18.69
C ILE A 26 19.32 -22.16 19.37
N PRO A 27 19.97 -20.99 19.29
CA PRO A 27 21.17 -20.72 20.08
C PRO A 27 20.84 -20.79 21.58
N ILE A 28 21.50 -21.69 22.29
CA ILE A 28 21.33 -21.89 23.73
C ILE A 28 22.68 -21.73 24.44
N VAL A 29 22.65 -21.30 25.70
CA VAL A 29 23.86 -21.24 26.53
C VAL A 29 23.64 -22.17 27.72
N LEU A 30 24.23 -23.36 27.66
CA LEU A 30 24.20 -24.31 28.77
C LEU A 30 25.37 -24.06 29.72
N PRO A 31 25.15 -24.01 31.05
CA PRO A 31 26.23 -24.01 32.00
C PRO A 31 27.11 -25.27 31.84
N PRO A 32 28.43 -25.21 32.11
CA PRO A 32 29.36 -26.33 31.90
C PRO A 32 29.04 -27.59 32.74
N SER A 33 28.14 -27.48 33.73
CA SER A 33 27.65 -28.58 34.55
C SER A 33 26.43 -29.30 33.99
N VAL A 34 25.76 -28.75 32.97
CA VAL A 34 24.53 -29.28 32.40
C VAL A 34 24.86 -30.13 31.18
N ARG A 35 24.48 -31.41 31.19
CA ARG A 35 24.64 -32.27 30.02
C ARG A 35 23.42 -32.06 29.09
N PRO A 36 23.59 -32.17 27.77
CA PRO A 36 22.47 -32.10 26.83
C PRO A 36 21.29 -33.02 27.19
N ARG A 37 21.58 -34.22 27.74
CA ARG A 37 20.57 -35.20 28.17
C ARG A 37 19.68 -34.74 29.33
N ASP A 38 20.08 -33.70 30.06
CA ASP A 38 19.31 -33.15 31.18
C ASP A 38 18.23 -32.15 30.70
N LEU A 39 18.19 -31.86 29.39
CA LEU A 39 17.15 -31.06 28.76
C LEU A 39 15.89 -31.88 28.50
N THR A 40 14.74 -31.26 28.69
CA THR A 40 13.44 -31.79 28.30
C THR A 40 12.86 -30.87 27.23
N VAL A 41 12.68 -31.40 26.03
CA VAL A 41 12.03 -30.73 24.90
C VAL A 41 10.72 -31.45 24.61
N GLU A 42 9.61 -30.72 24.66
CA GLU A 42 8.28 -31.28 24.44
C GLU A 42 7.36 -30.25 23.75
N VAL A 43 6.36 -30.73 23.02
CA VAL A 43 5.27 -29.91 22.50
C VAL A 43 4.01 -30.14 23.34
N LYS A 44 3.47 -29.06 23.90
CA LYS A 44 2.18 -29.05 24.61
C LYS A 44 1.07 -28.53 23.71
N ASP A 45 -0.14 -29.05 23.91
CA ASP A 45 -1.35 -28.60 23.22
C ASP A 45 -1.21 -28.55 21.69
N LEU A 46 -0.34 -29.42 21.15
CA LEU A 46 0.03 -29.50 19.73
C LEU A 46 0.70 -28.26 19.13
N ALA A 47 0.82 -27.14 19.85
CA ALA A 47 1.34 -25.88 19.28
C ALA A 47 2.36 -25.17 20.18
N VAL A 48 2.60 -25.63 21.40
CA VAL A 48 3.46 -24.94 22.36
C VAL A 48 4.76 -25.71 22.58
N LEU A 49 5.84 -25.29 21.90
CA LEU A 49 7.18 -25.83 22.10
C LEU A 49 7.75 -25.35 23.44
N CYS A 50 8.10 -26.30 24.31
CA CYS A 50 8.71 -26.05 25.61
C CYS A 50 10.10 -26.68 25.70
N VAL A 51 11.09 -25.90 26.11
CA VAL A 51 12.44 -26.39 26.44
C VAL A 51 12.70 -26.09 27.91
N ARG A 52 12.99 -27.13 28.70
CA ARG A 52 13.24 -27.01 30.13
C ARG A 52 14.51 -27.73 30.55
N HIS A 53 15.08 -27.28 31.66
CA HIS A 53 16.11 -27.99 32.40
C HIS A 53 15.64 -28.12 33.85
N ARG A 54 15.31 -29.35 34.28
CA ARG A 54 14.66 -29.62 35.57
C ARG A 54 13.37 -28.77 35.71
N ASP A 55 13.27 -27.96 36.75
CA ASP A 55 12.12 -27.09 37.01
C ASP A 55 12.19 -25.73 36.29
N THR A 56 13.33 -25.42 35.65
CA THR A 56 13.53 -24.14 34.99
C THR A 56 13.11 -24.20 33.52
N SER A 57 12.11 -23.40 33.14
CA SER A 57 11.74 -23.21 31.74
C SER A 57 12.78 -22.31 31.06
N ILE A 58 13.47 -22.84 30.05
CA ILE A 58 14.44 -22.10 29.24
C ILE A 58 13.69 -21.29 28.17
N MET A 59 12.71 -21.92 27.55
CA MET A 59 11.95 -21.32 26.45
C MET A 59 10.54 -21.92 26.40
N ARG A 60 9.58 -21.07 26.06
CA ARG A 60 8.21 -21.46 25.72
C ARG A 60 7.74 -20.64 24.53
N TRP A 61 7.49 -21.30 23.41
CA TRP A 61 7.03 -20.66 22.17
C TRP A 61 5.72 -21.27 21.70
N ARG A 62 4.78 -20.42 21.28
CA ARG A 62 3.58 -20.83 20.56
C ARG A 62 3.87 -20.77 19.07
N LEU A 63 3.88 -21.93 18.44
CA LEU A 63 4.08 -22.12 17.01
C LEU A 63 2.84 -21.65 16.23
N TYR A 64 3.04 -21.35 14.94
CA TYR A 64 1.99 -20.83 14.07
C TYR A 64 0.77 -21.75 13.95
N GLU A 65 1.00 -23.04 13.71
CA GLU A 65 -0.04 -24.06 13.59
C GLU A 65 0.31 -25.34 14.36
N PRO A 66 -0.66 -26.26 14.54
CA PRO A 66 -0.41 -27.53 15.22
C PRO A 66 0.66 -28.41 14.53
N VAL A 67 1.52 -29.01 15.34
CA VAL A 67 2.54 -29.99 14.97
C VAL A 67 2.25 -31.35 15.63
N ALA A 68 2.97 -32.39 15.21
CA ALA A 68 2.98 -33.69 15.85
C ALA A 68 3.46 -33.59 17.30
N THR A 69 3.00 -34.51 18.15
CA THR A 69 3.41 -34.57 19.57
C THR A 69 4.84 -35.09 19.75
N GLU A 70 5.31 -35.91 18.81
CA GLU A 70 6.66 -36.45 18.82
C GLU A 70 7.63 -35.38 18.32
N VAL A 71 8.73 -35.21 19.07
CA VAL A 71 9.75 -34.19 18.81
C VAL A 71 11.10 -34.85 18.80
N GLU A 72 11.81 -34.76 17.69
CA GLU A 72 13.21 -35.15 17.61
C GLU A 72 14.07 -33.91 17.90
N TRP A 73 15.09 -34.07 18.73
CA TRP A 73 15.99 -32.97 19.04
C TRP A 73 17.41 -33.45 19.34
N ARG A 74 18.36 -32.57 19.05
CA ARG A 74 19.79 -32.80 19.29
C ARG A 74 20.48 -31.49 19.68
N VAL A 75 21.64 -31.60 20.31
CA VAL A 75 22.47 -30.44 20.65
C VAL A 75 23.81 -30.56 19.94
N GLU A 76 24.14 -29.54 19.17
CA GLU A 76 25.37 -29.40 18.39
C GLU A 76 26.25 -28.27 18.95
N ASP A 77 27.40 -28.02 18.31
CA ASP A 77 28.35 -26.95 18.64
C ASP A 77 28.75 -26.93 20.12
N GLU A 78 29.23 -28.06 20.63
CA GLU A 78 29.69 -28.22 22.03
C GLU A 78 28.66 -27.87 23.11
N GLY A 79 27.35 -27.90 22.79
CA GLY A 79 26.29 -27.55 23.75
C GLY A 79 25.64 -26.19 23.50
N MET A 80 26.01 -25.49 22.42
CA MET A 80 25.61 -24.11 22.17
C MET A 80 24.44 -23.97 21.18
N LEU A 81 24.07 -25.04 20.48
CA LEU A 81 23.00 -25.02 19.49
C LEU A 81 22.02 -26.18 19.71
N LEU A 82 20.76 -25.87 20.02
CA LEU A 82 19.67 -26.84 20.07
C LEU A 82 19.01 -26.90 18.70
N ILE A 83 18.92 -28.09 18.13
CA ILE A 83 18.15 -28.33 16.90
C ILE A 83 16.94 -29.18 17.25
N VAL A 84 15.77 -28.72 16.80
CA VAL A 84 14.47 -29.34 17.03
C VAL A 84 13.83 -29.61 15.69
N ASP A 85 13.58 -30.89 15.40
CA ASP A 85 12.88 -31.36 14.21
C ASP A 85 11.44 -31.71 14.57
N LEU A 86 10.52 -31.13 13.81
CA LEU A 86 9.07 -31.19 14.02
C LEU A 86 8.38 -31.57 12.70
N ILE A 87 7.18 -32.14 12.83
CA ILE A 87 6.31 -32.49 11.71
C ILE A 87 5.03 -31.66 11.84
N LYS A 88 4.73 -30.83 10.83
CA LYS A 88 3.48 -30.05 10.75
C LYS A 88 2.30 -30.99 10.55
N LYS A 89 1.17 -30.73 11.22
CA LYS A 89 -0.08 -31.49 10.95
C LYS A 89 -0.73 -31.11 9.62
N ASN A 90 -0.53 -29.87 9.21
CA ASN A 90 -1.01 -29.34 7.95
C ASN A 90 0.21 -28.95 7.11
N PRO A 91 0.38 -29.52 5.90
CA PRO A 91 1.56 -29.27 5.07
C PRO A 91 1.54 -27.90 4.36
N THR A 92 0.86 -26.91 4.93
CA THR A 92 0.85 -25.52 4.45
C THR A 92 2.17 -24.82 4.79
N VAL A 93 2.56 -23.86 3.97
CA VAL A 93 3.72 -23.01 4.23
C VAL A 93 3.37 -21.98 5.29
N TRP A 94 4.09 -21.99 6.41
CA TRP A 94 3.84 -21.04 7.49
C TRP A 94 4.36 -19.63 7.16
N PRO A 95 3.59 -18.56 7.40
CA PRO A 95 4.02 -17.19 7.13
C PRO A 95 5.04 -16.67 8.15
N CYS A 96 5.06 -17.26 9.35
CA CYS A 96 5.98 -16.97 10.44
C CYS A 96 6.11 -18.20 11.35
N LEU A 97 7.10 -18.20 12.24
CA LEU A 97 7.30 -19.31 13.18
C LEU A 97 6.35 -19.20 14.37
N LEU A 98 6.17 -17.99 14.90
CA LEU A 98 5.44 -17.73 16.14
C LEU A 98 4.09 -17.09 15.86
N ASP A 99 3.03 -17.69 16.40
CA ASP A 99 1.70 -17.07 16.50
C ASP A 99 1.56 -16.42 17.87
N LEU A 100 1.77 -15.10 17.91
CA LEU A 100 1.75 -14.32 19.13
C LEU A 100 1.02 -12.99 18.88
N PRO A 101 -0.05 -12.69 19.64
CA PRO A 101 -0.61 -11.35 19.70
C PRO A 101 0.44 -10.33 20.16
N MET A 102 0.30 -9.08 19.72
CA MET A 102 1.14 -7.98 20.16
C MET A 102 0.82 -7.60 21.62
N ARG A 103 1.85 -7.27 22.41
CA ARG A 103 1.70 -6.93 23.84
C ARG A 103 1.34 -5.45 23.97
N SER A 104 0.44 -5.10 24.89
CA SER A 104 -0.02 -3.71 25.03
C SER A 104 1.12 -2.71 25.29
N THR A 105 1.99 -2.92 26.26
CA THR A 105 2.78 -1.79 26.82
C THR A 105 3.85 -1.17 25.91
N GLU A 106 4.57 -1.96 25.10
CA GLU A 106 5.60 -1.43 24.18
C GLU A 106 5.03 -1.17 22.78
N ASP A 107 4.11 -2.02 22.34
CA ASP A 107 3.51 -1.93 21.02
C ASP A 107 2.47 -0.80 20.93
N ASP A 108 1.85 -0.37 22.05
CA ASP A 108 0.91 0.75 22.11
C ASP A 108 1.47 2.07 21.53
N LYS A 109 2.81 2.23 21.50
CA LYS A 109 3.46 3.39 20.86
C LYS A 109 3.42 3.34 19.33
N LEU A 110 3.37 2.14 18.75
CA LEU A 110 3.31 1.92 17.30
C LEU A 110 1.91 2.16 16.75
N PHE A 111 0.90 1.91 17.56
CA PHE A 111 -0.49 2.02 17.16
C PHE A 111 -1.01 3.48 17.22
N ILE A 112 -1.88 3.81 16.25
CA ILE A 112 -2.68 5.03 16.27
C ILE A 112 -4.15 4.64 16.47
N TRP A 113 -4.76 5.12 17.56
CA TRP A 113 -6.17 4.85 17.90
C TRP A 113 -6.88 6.12 18.37
N GLY A 114 -8.22 6.05 18.45
CA GLY A 114 -9.08 7.09 19.02
C GLY A 114 -8.86 8.46 18.37
N GLU A 115 -8.73 9.49 19.19
CA GLU A 115 -8.62 10.88 18.71
C GLU A 115 -7.48 11.14 17.73
N LYS A 116 -6.35 10.42 17.84
CA LYS A 116 -5.25 10.57 16.88
C LYS A 116 -5.63 10.03 15.51
N LEU A 117 -6.40 8.94 15.48
CA LEU A 117 -6.90 8.37 14.23
C LEU A 117 -8.04 9.23 13.66
N ASP A 118 -8.94 9.72 14.51
CA ASP A 118 -10.02 10.62 14.10
C ASP A 118 -9.48 11.96 13.58
N ALA A 119 -8.35 12.44 14.09
CA ALA A 119 -7.67 13.60 13.52
C ALA A 119 -7.25 13.38 12.07
N LEU A 120 -6.72 12.18 11.73
CA LEU A 120 -6.40 11.82 10.35
C LEU A 120 -7.65 11.76 9.47
N PHE A 121 -8.77 11.24 9.98
CA PHE A 121 -10.05 11.28 9.26
C PHE A 121 -10.52 12.70 8.97
N ARG A 122 -10.43 13.61 9.95
CA ARG A 122 -10.81 15.03 9.76
C ARG A 122 -9.95 15.74 8.73
N GLU A 123 -8.67 15.40 8.67
CA GLU A 123 -7.73 15.96 7.69
C GLU A 123 -7.96 15.39 6.29
N HIS A 124 -8.18 14.08 6.16
CA HIS A 124 -8.26 13.41 4.86
C HIS A 124 -9.66 13.40 4.24
N HIS A 125 -10.70 13.54 5.06
CA HIS A 125 -12.09 13.38 4.65
C HIS A 125 -12.97 14.45 5.30
N PRO A 126 -12.76 15.74 4.99
CA PRO A 126 -13.48 16.83 5.64
C PRO A 126 -15.01 16.70 5.49
N PRO A 127 -15.77 17.26 6.45
CA PRO A 127 -17.22 17.23 6.41
C PRO A 127 -17.76 18.09 5.27
N ILE A 128 -18.85 17.61 4.67
CA ILE A 128 -19.51 18.32 3.58
C ILE A 128 -20.43 19.40 4.14
N PRO A 129 -20.30 20.66 3.70
CA PRO A 129 -21.21 21.71 4.10
C PRO A 129 -22.60 21.51 3.46
N MET A 130 -23.66 21.39 4.28
CA MET A 130 -25.02 21.16 3.77
C MET A 130 -25.54 22.26 2.83
N ASN A 131 -25.06 23.52 2.96
CA ASN A 131 -25.58 24.69 2.23
C ASN A 131 -24.44 25.58 1.66
N LEU A 132 -23.55 25.03 0.82
CA LEU A 132 -22.59 25.85 0.07
C LEU A 132 -23.29 26.78 -0.92
N GLU A 133 -24.35 26.33 -1.59
CA GLU A 133 -25.06 27.15 -2.58
C GLU A 133 -25.69 28.42 -1.99
N GLU A 134 -26.24 28.39 -0.78
CA GLU A 134 -26.73 29.62 -0.15
C GLU A 134 -25.57 30.53 0.26
N LYS A 135 -24.45 29.97 0.70
CA LYS A 135 -23.25 30.73 1.05
C LYS A 135 -22.61 31.37 -0.17
N GLU A 136 -22.48 30.65 -1.27
CA GLU A 136 -21.94 31.12 -2.55
C GLU A 136 -22.91 32.06 -3.26
N LYS A 137 -24.23 31.78 -3.29
CA LYS A 137 -25.24 32.75 -3.77
C LYS A 137 -25.26 34.02 -2.90
N ARG A 138 -25.02 33.93 -1.58
CA ARG A 138 -24.83 35.10 -0.71
C ARG A 138 -23.50 35.80 -0.93
N LYS A 139 -22.45 35.07 -1.33
CA LYS A 139 -21.12 35.61 -1.65
C LYS A 139 -21.15 36.35 -2.99
N MET A 140 -21.71 35.74 -4.02
CA MET A 140 -21.97 36.34 -5.32
C MET A 140 -22.91 37.54 -5.19
N LYS A 141 -23.97 37.47 -4.37
CA LYS A 141 -24.80 38.66 -4.08
C LYS A 141 -24.02 39.78 -3.38
N LYS A 142 -23.11 39.45 -2.45
CA LYS A 142 -22.24 40.45 -1.80
C LYS A 142 -21.18 41.01 -2.75
N GLU A 143 -20.67 40.21 -3.67
CA GLU A 143 -19.70 40.61 -4.70
C GLU A 143 -20.38 41.43 -5.81
N GLU A 144 -21.63 41.13 -6.18
CA GLU A 144 -22.47 41.95 -7.06
C GLU A 144 -22.89 43.28 -6.40
N GLU A 145 -23.19 43.27 -5.09
CA GLU A 145 -23.46 44.50 -4.31
C GLU A 145 -22.19 45.36 -4.12
N GLN A 146 -21.00 44.76 -4.10
CA GLN A 146 -19.70 45.47 -4.06
C GLN A 146 -19.17 45.85 -5.45
N GLY A 147 -19.66 45.20 -6.53
CA GLY A 147 -19.30 45.47 -7.92
C GLY A 147 -20.04 46.67 -8.55
N ALA A 148 -20.97 47.28 -7.84
CA ALA A 148 -21.61 48.53 -8.27
C ALA A 148 -20.68 49.73 -7.98
N ALA A 149 -19.81 50.02 -8.96
CA ALA A 149 -18.96 51.21 -9.10
C ALA A 149 -17.92 51.46 -7.98
N ILE A 150 -16.84 50.68 -8.00
CA ILE A 150 -15.59 51.07 -7.33
C ILE A 150 -14.73 51.83 -8.34
N GLU A 151 -14.61 53.15 -8.19
CA GLU A 151 -13.55 53.93 -8.83
C GLU A 151 -12.19 53.42 -8.32
N ILE A 152 -11.30 53.08 -9.26
CA ILE A 152 -9.95 52.61 -8.94
C ILE A 152 -9.14 53.81 -8.44
N ASN A 153 -8.92 53.89 -7.14
CA ASN A 153 -7.99 54.81 -6.47
C ASN A 153 -6.86 54.01 -5.80
N ASP A 154 -5.72 54.66 -5.52
CA ASP A 154 -4.48 54.03 -5.01
C ASP A 154 -4.71 53.20 -3.72
N GLU A 155 -5.70 53.55 -2.89
CA GLU A 155 -6.05 52.78 -1.68
C GLU A 155 -6.75 51.44 -1.97
N ASN A 156 -7.46 51.31 -3.10
CA ASN A 156 -8.07 50.04 -3.52
C ASN A 156 -7.05 49.13 -4.23
N LEU A 157 -6.00 49.70 -4.80
CA LEU A 157 -4.93 48.95 -5.44
C LEU A 157 -4.08 48.21 -4.40
N ASP A 158 -3.74 48.87 -3.30
CA ASP A 158 -3.02 48.23 -2.19
C ASP A 158 -3.85 47.10 -1.56
N LYS A 159 -5.17 47.28 -1.43
CA LYS A 159 -6.07 46.25 -0.92
C LYS A 159 -6.20 45.05 -1.87
N LEU A 160 -6.27 45.28 -3.18
CA LEU A 160 -6.28 44.22 -4.19
C LEU A 160 -4.93 43.51 -4.29
N LEU A 161 -3.82 44.24 -4.09
CA LEU A 161 -2.48 43.67 -4.05
C LEU A 161 -2.24 42.89 -2.75
N GLU A 162 -2.83 43.31 -1.64
CA GLU A 162 -2.79 42.62 -0.35
C GLU A 162 -3.70 41.38 -0.38
N GLU A 163 -4.86 41.44 -1.04
CA GLU A 163 -5.75 40.28 -1.27
C GLU A 163 -5.12 39.27 -2.23
N ALA A 164 -4.49 39.74 -3.32
CA ALA A 164 -3.69 38.88 -4.21
C ALA A 164 -2.43 38.34 -3.52
N ALA A 165 -1.81 39.11 -2.64
CA ALA A 165 -0.68 38.64 -1.82
C ALA A 165 -1.15 37.64 -0.75
N GLU A 166 -2.33 37.81 -0.16
CA GLU A 166 -2.96 36.83 0.74
C GLU A 166 -3.32 35.54 0.00
N GLU A 167 -3.77 35.63 -1.24
CA GLU A 167 -4.08 34.48 -2.11
C GLU A 167 -2.81 33.73 -2.53
N VAL A 168 -1.67 34.43 -2.63
CA VAL A 168 -0.34 33.87 -2.91
C VAL A 168 0.39 33.40 -1.63
N THR A 169 0.07 33.95 -0.46
CA THR A 169 0.74 33.63 0.83
C THR A 169 -0.02 32.62 1.69
N ARG A 170 -1.32 32.42 1.47
CA ARG A 170 -1.97 31.19 1.94
C ARG A 170 -1.33 30.05 1.18
N SER A 171 -0.64 29.18 1.91
CA SER A 171 -0.17 27.90 1.41
C SER A 171 -1.24 27.29 0.51
N THR A 172 -0.85 26.85 -0.67
CA THR A 172 -1.66 26.17 -1.70
C THR A 172 -2.31 24.86 -1.22
N SER A 173 -2.53 24.69 0.08
CA SER A 173 -3.02 23.48 0.73
C SER A 173 -4.55 23.34 0.73
N ASN A 174 -5.32 24.37 0.37
CA ASN A 174 -6.80 24.35 0.50
C ASN A 174 -7.57 24.39 -0.84
N THR A 175 -6.88 24.37 -1.98
CA THR A 175 -7.55 24.43 -3.29
C THR A 175 -8.13 23.08 -3.67
N ASN A 176 -7.34 22.01 -3.49
CA ASN A 176 -7.75 20.64 -3.83
C ASN A 176 -8.89 20.13 -2.95
N ASP A 177 -8.90 20.45 -1.65
CA ASP A 177 -9.96 20.01 -0.74
C ASP A 177 -11.32 20.61 -1.11
N LYS A 178 -11.34 21.88 -1.53
CA LYS A 178 -12.56 22.54 -2.00
C LYS A 178 -13.06 21.94 -3.30
N GLU A 179 -12.16 21.68 -4.25
CA GLU A 179 -12.50 21.03 -5.51
C GLU A 179 -13.05 19.62 -5.28
N PHE A 180 -12.44 18.85 -4.39
CA PHE A 180 -12.92 17.53 -3.99
C PHE A 180 -14.31 17.58 -3.34
N ILE A 181 -14.51 18.48 -2.37
CA ILE A 181 -15.82 18.67 -1.72
C ILE A 181 -16.89 19.08 -2.74
N ASN A 182 -16.55 19.98 -3.67
CA ASN A 182 -17.47 20.42 -4.71
C ASN A 182 -17.81 19.28 -5.68
N ALA A 183 -16.83 18.47 -6.08
CA ALA A 183 -17.06 17.30 -6.92
C ALA A 183 -17.92 16.24 -6.21
N GLU A 184 -17.65 15.99 -4.92
CA GLU A 184 -18.46 15.06 -4.12
C GLU A 184 -19.91 15.56 -3.99
N MET A 185 -20.12 16.86 -3.78
CA MET A 185 -21.44 17.47 -3.73
C MET A 185 -22.21 17.37 -5.05
N GLU A 186 -21.54 17.64 -6.17
CA GLU A 186 -22.15 17.50 -7.50
C GLU A 186 -22.51 16.02 -7.79
N ASN A 187 -21.68 15.08 -7.34
CA ASN A 187 -21.98 13.65 -7.43
C ASN A 187 -23.22 13.28 -6.61
N TYR A 188 -23.36 13.77 -5.37
CA TYR A 188 -24.57 13.52 -4.59
C TYR A 188 -25.79 14.11 -5.29
N LYS A 189 -25.70 15.35 -5.77
CA LYS A 189 -26.82 16.04 -6.41
C LYS A 189 -27.26 15.36 -7.70
N SER A 190 -26.32 14.97 -8.55
CA SER A 190 -26.62 14.23 -9.79
C SER A 190 -27.20 12.84 -9.52
N GLU A 191 -26.72 12.12 -8.51
CA GLU A 191 -27.31 10.84 -8.10
C GLU A 191 -28.75 11.03 -7.58
N GLU A 192 -28.99 12.05 -6.76
CA GLU A 192 -30.32 12.39 -6.24
C GLU A 192 -31.30 12.70 -7.39
N GLU A 193 -30.90 13.55 -8.34
CA GLU A 193 -31.69 13.93 -9.51
C GLU A 193 -32.01 12.72 -10.40
N GLU A 194 -31.03 11.82 -10.62
CA GLU A 194 -31.24 10.61 -11.43
C GLU A 194 -32.23 9.64 -10.75
N ILE A 195 -32.12 9.44 -9.44
CA ILE A 195 -33.04 8.59 -8.67
C ILE A 195 -34.45 9.18 -8.71
N GLN A 196 -34.60 10.49 -8.46
CA GLN A 196 -35.89 11.17 -8.50
C GLN A 196 -36.54 11.11 -9.88
N LYS A 197 -35.77 11.33 -10.95
CA LYS A 197 -36.25 11.22 -12.32
C LYS A 197 -36.80 9.82 -12.61
N LYS A 198 -36.04 8.76 -12.28
CA LYS A 198 -36.49 7.36 -12.44
C LYS A 198 -37.73 7.06 -11.60
N LEU A 199 -37.82 7.62 -10.39
CA LEU A 199 -38.97 7.45 -9.51
C LEU A 199 -40.23 8.06 -10.12
N ILE A 200 -40.14 9.25 -10.72
CA ILE A 200 -41.25 9.89 -11.45
C ILE A 200 -41.65 9.04 -12.66
N GLU A 201 -40.68 8.55 -13.45
CA GLU A 201 -40.96 7.68 -14.61
C GLU A 201 -41.72 6.42 -14.19
N VAL A 202 -41.24 5.72 -13.16
CA VAL A 202 -41.89 4.50 -12.65
C VAL A 202 -43.27 4.81 -12.07
N THR A 203 -43.42 5.92 -11.34
CA THR A 203 -44.72 6.33 -10.77
C THR A 203 -45.74 6.61 -11.87
N ASN A 204 -45.34 7.33 -12.93
CA ASN A 204 -46.21 7.56 -14.09
C ASN A 204 -46.61 6.26 -14.79
N THR A 205 -45.73 5.26 -14.85
CA THR A 205 -46.10 3.95 -15.43
C THR A 205 -47.14 3.20 -14.60
N LEU A 206 -47.09 3.34 -13.27
CA LEU A 206 -48.10 2.76 -12.37
C LEU A 206 -49.44 3.50 -12.50
N GLU A 207 -49.40 4.84 -12.60
CA GLU A 207 -50.60 5.67 -12.80
C GLU A 207 -51.25 5.47 -14.16
N ALA A 208 -50.47 5.14 -15.20
CA ALA A 208 -50.96 4.85 -16.55
C ALA A 208 -51.74 3.52 -16.66
N GLY A 209 -51.96 2.81 -15.55
CA GLY A 209 -52.76 1.58 -15.52
C GLY A 209 -51.99 0.34 -15.95
N ALA A 210 -50.72 0.21 -15.57
CA ALA A 210 -49.98 -1.05 -15.75
C ALA A 210 -50.70 -2.21 -15.03
N GLU A 211 -50.90 -3.33 -15.72
CA GLU A 211 -51.57 -4.52 -15.17
C GLU A 211 -50.62 -5.73 -15.06
N GLY A 212 -50.94 -6.66 -14.18
CA GLY A 212 -50.26 -7.96 -14.07
C GLY A 212 -48.80 -7.88 -13.59
N GLU A 213 -47.88 -8.52 -14.32
CA GLU A 213 -46.45 -8.56 -13.97
C GLU A 213 -45.75 -7.21 -14.11
N VAL A 214 -46.20 -6.37 -15.04
CA VAL A 214 -45.59 -5.05 -15.28
C VAL A 214 -45.83 -4.15 -14.07
N ALA A 215 -47.04 -4.17 -13.52
CA ALA A 215 -47.38 -3.46 -12.29
C ALA A 215 -46.51 -3.90 -11.10
N LYS A 216 -46.31 -5.23 -10.94
CA LYS A 216 -45.47 -5.77 -9.86
C LYS A 216 -44.00 -5.36 -10.01
N ARG A 217 -43.43 -5.45 -11.20
CA ARG A 217 -42.04 -5.03 -11.46
C ARG A 217 -41.86 -3.53 -11.25
N ALA A 218 -42.79 -2.72 -11.75
CA ALA A 218 -42.78 -1.27 -11.54
C ALA A 218 -42.91 -0.93 -10.05
N GLN A 219 -43.78 -1.63 -9.31
CA GLN A 219 -43.91 -1.46 -7.86
C GLN A 219 -42.62 -1.79 -7.12
N SER A 220 -42.01 -2.96 -7.38
CA SER A 220 -40.72 -3.32 -6.78
C SER A 220 -39.61 -2.34 -7.13
N GLN A 221 -39.57 -1.85 -8.37
CA GLN A 221 -38.60 -0.84 -8.79
C GLN A 221 -38.82 0.49 -8.07
N ARG A 222 -40.08 0.89 -7.83
CA ARG A 222 -40.41 2.08 -7.04
C ARG A 222 -39.90 1.94 -5.61
N ASP A 223 -40.17 0.79 -4.97
CA ASP A 223 -39.74 0.51 -3.60
C ASP A 223 -38.20 0.54 -3.46
N ILE A 224 -37.48 0.00 -4.44
CA ILE A 224 -36.01 0.07 -4.51
C ILE A 224 -35.54 1.52 -4.61
N LEU A 225 -36.13 2.33 -5.50
CA LEU A 225 -35.72 3.72 -5.71
C LEU A 225 -36.03 4.61 -4.49
N GLU A 226 -37.18 4.39 -3.83
CA GLU A 226 -37.56 5.09 -2.59
C GLU A 226 -36.55 4.81 -1.48
N GLU A 227 -36.16 3.55 -1.27
CA GLU A 227 -35.20 3.20 -0.23
C GLU A 227 -33.77 3.66 -0.58
N MET A 228 -33.37 3.61 -1.86
CA MET A 228 -32.10 4.20 -2.31
C MET A 228 -32.04 5.70 -2.02
N LEU A 229 -33.12 6.44 -2.32
CA LEU A 229 -33.19 7.88 -2.06
C LEU A 229 -33.13 8.18 -0.56
N ARG A 230 -33.81 7.37 0.26
CA ARG A 230 -33.74 7.47 1.72
C ARG A 230 -32.31 7.29 2.22
N LEU A 231 -31.63 6.21 1.82
CA LEU A 231 -30.25 5.94 2.22
C LEU A 231 -29.30 7.02 1.73
N HIS A 232 -29.45 7.49 0.49
CA HIS A 232 -28.69 8.59 -0.08
C HIS A 232 -28.76 9.85 0.81
N ASN A 233 -29.96 10.23 1.26
CA ASN A 233 -30.14 11.38 2.15
C ASN A 233 -29.49 11.17 3.52
N ILE A 234 -29.62 9.97 4.11
CA ILE A 234 -28.96 9.64 5.37
C ILE A 234 -27.43 9.73 5.25
N ILE A 235 -26.86 9.20 4.16
CA ILE A 235 -25.42 9.27 3.88
C ILE A 235 -24.97 10.72 3.79
N ARG A 236 -25.71 11.56 3.05
CA ARG A 236 -25.41 12.99 2.90
C ARG A 236 -25.46 13.73 4.23
N GLU A 237 -26.46 13.46 5.07
CA GLU A 237 -26.57 14.02 6.43
C GLU A 237 -25.39 13.60 7.31
N LYS A 238 -24.98 12.33 7.23
CA LYS A 238 -23.82 11.79 7.97
C LYS A 238 -22.51 12.40 7.49
N ARG A 239 -22.33 12.62 6.18
CA ARG A 239 -21.15 13.29 5.61
C ARG A 239 -21.02 14.75 6.04
N ALA A 240 -22.10 15.39 6.48
CA ALA A 240 -22.05 16.73 7.06
C ALA A 240 -21.55 16.76 8.51
N GLN A 241 -21.49 15.61 9.18
CA GLN A 241 -20.96 15.49 10.55
C GLN A 241 -19.43 15.41 10.54
N PRO A 242 -18.75 15.69 11.67
CA PRO A 242 -17.30 15.57 11.76
C PRO A 242 -16.84 14.16 11.37
N ALA A 243 -15.77 14.09 10.56
CA ALA A 243 -15.21 12.80 10.15
C ALA A 243 -14.51 12.13 11.34
N THR A 244 -15.01 10.96 11.69
CA THR A 244 -14.45 10.05 12.70
C THR A 244 -14.44 8.65 12.09
N LEU A 245 -13.67 7.74 12.67
CA LEU A 245 -13.67 6.34 12.27
C LEU A 245 -15.08 5.75 12.29
N ALA A 246 -15.84 6.01 13.36
CA ALA A 246 -17.20 5.48 13.52
C ALA A 246 -18.13 5.97 12.41
N ASN A 247 -18.15 7.29 12.16
CA ASN A 247 -18.98 7.88 11.11
C ASN A 247 -18.56 7.37 9.72
N PHE A 248 -17.25 7.24 9.46
CA PHE A 248 -16.75 6.74 8.18
C PHE A 248 -17.15 5.29 7.91
N ILE A 249 -17.05 4.42 8.91
CA ILE A 249 -17.47 3.02 8.79
C ILE A 249 -18.99 2.93 8.59
N GLU A 250 -19.78 3.70 9.34
CA GLU A 250 -21.24 3.72 9.20
C GLU A 250 -21.65 4.18 7.79
N ILE A 251 -21.03 5.23 7.27
CA ILE A 251 -21.26 5.69 5.89
C ILE A 251 -20.89 4.59 4.88
N THR A 252 -19.75 3.93 5.06
CA THR A 252 -19.32 2.82 4.18
C THR A 252 -20.33 1.67 4.20
N GLN A 253 -20.87 1.32 5.37
CA GLN A 253 -21.91 0.31 5.50
C GLN A 253 -23.20 0.73 4.79
N LEU A 254 -23.63 1.99 4.95
CA LEU A 254 -24.81 2.53 4.27
C LEU A 254 -24.64 2.56 2.75
N ASP A 255 -23.46 2.93 2.23
CA ASP A 255 -23.16 2.90 0.80
C ASP A 255 -23.22 1.48 0.23
N ILE A 256 -22.69 0.50 0.97
CA ILE A 256 -22.79 -0.92 0.60
C ILE A 256 -24.25 -1.39 0.63
N CYS A 257 -25.04 -0.98 1.64
CA CYS A 257 -26.47 -1.29 1.72
C CYS A 257 -27.26 -0.66 0.56
N LYS A 258 -27.00 0.61 0.22
CA LYS A 258 -27.58 1.29 -0.95
C LYS A 258 -27.28 0.52 -2.24
N ALA A 259 -26.05 0.03 -2.39
CA ALA A 259 -25.68 -0.81 -3.53
C ALA A 259 -26.38 -2.18 -3.52
N ARG A 260 -26.57 -2.81 -2.34
CA ARG A 260 -27.33 -4.07 -2.19
C ARG A 260 -28.79 -3.92 -2.60
N ILE A 261 -29.44 -2.83 -2.19
CA ILE A 261 -30.81 -2.49 -2.59
C ILE A 261 -30.92 -2.35 -4.10
N ASN A 262 -29.94 -1.71 -4.76
CA ASN A 262 -29.92 -1.58 -6.21
C ASN A 262 -29.87 -2.93 -6.96
N VAL A 263 -29.36 -4.00 -6.33
CA VAL A 263 -29.40 -5.37 -6.88
C VAL A 263 -30.57 -6.21 -6.35
N GLY A 264 -31.56 -5.56 -5.71
CA GLY A 264 -32.78 -6.19 -5.20
C GLY A 264 -32.64 -6.88 -3.83
N ALA A 265 -31.51 -6.74 -3.14
CA ALA A 265 -31.32 -7.25 -1.79
C ALA A 265 -31.79 -6.20 -0.77
N MET A 266 -33.11 -6.15 -0.54
CA MET A 266 -33.78 -5.18 0.34
C MET A 266 -33.66 -5.49 1.84
N GLU A 267 -33.24 -6.71 2.19
CA GLU A 267 -33.12 -7.10 3.60
C GLU A 267 -31.83 -6.54 4.22
N ASP A 268 -31.94 -6.07 5.46
CA ASP A 268 -30.82 -5.55 6.26
C ASP A 268 -29.66 -6.56 6.29
N GLU A 269 -29.98 -7.85 6.37
CA GLU A 269 -29.03 -8.95 6.49
C GLU A 269 -29.07 -9.91 5.31
N GLU A 270 -27.94 -10.57 5.05
CA GLU A 270 -27.87 -11.67 4.10
C GLU A 270 -28.39 -12.95 4.74
N LYS A 271 -29.36 -13.61 4.09
CA LYS A 271 -29.90 -14.90 4.51
C LYS A 271 -29.71 -15.94 3.42
N GLU A 272 -29.54 -17.18 3.86
CA GLU A 272 -29.54 -18.39 3.03
C GLU A 272 -30.18 -19.50 3.85
N GLU A 273 -31.25 -20.08 3.34
CA GLU A 273 -31.99 -21.14 4.02
C GLU A 273 -31.39 -22.50 3.68
N TYR A 274 -31.40 -23.43 4.63
CA TYR A 274 -31.06 -24.83 4.35
C TYR A 274 -32.16 -25.44 3.47
N ALA A 275 -31.78 -26.02 2.33
CA ALA A 275 -32.71 -26.74 1.46
C ALA A 275 -33.01 -28.15 1.98
N SER A 276 -32.16 -28.72 2.85
CA SER A 276 -32.30 -30.06 3.39
C SER A 276 -31.81 -30.20 4.83
N GLU A 277 -32.37 -31.17 5.58
CA GLU A 277 -31.85 -31.55 6.90
C GLU A 277 -30.39 -32.02 6.83
N THR A 278 -30.00 -32.64 5.70
CA THR A 278 -28.61 -33.04 5.45
C THR A 278 -27.65 -31.86 5.44
N GLU A 279 -28.02 -30.74 4.82
CA GLU A 279 -27.19 -29.53 4.82
C GLU A 279 -27.05 -28.93 6.21
N SER A 280 -28.14 -28.92 6.99
CA SER A 280 -28.13 -28.38 8.36
C SER A 280 -27.23 -29.18 9.32
N ALA A 281 -26.97 -30.45 9.01
CA ALA A 281 -26.12 -31.33 9.80
C ALA A 281 -24.63 -31.20 9.44
N MET A 282 -24.28 -30.55 8.32
CA MET A 282 -22.89 -30.43 7.88
C MET A 282 -22.12 -29.38 8.69
N THR A 283 -20.84 -29.64 8.91
CA THR A 283 -19.92 -28.68 9.52
C THR A 283 -19.53 -27.57 8.53
N ALA A 284 -19.00 -26.47 9.05
CA ALA A 284 -18.53 -25.35 8.23
C ALA A 284 -17.50 -25.76 7.16
N HIS A 285 -16.57 -26.67 7.51
CA HIS A 285 -15.57 -27.17 6.57
C HIS A 285 -16.16 -28.08 5.49
N GLU A 286 -17.15 -28.92 5.84
CA GLU A 286 -17.85 -29.77 4.87
C GLU A 286 -18.70 -28.94 3.90
N LEU A 287 -19.41 -27.92 4.41
CA LEU A 287 -20.13 -26.94 3.59
C LEU A 287 -19.17 -26.24 2.62
N MET A 288 -18.02 -25.77 3.10
CA MET A 288 -17.00 -25.15 2.25
C MET A 288 -16.49 -26.12 1.17
N ALA A 289 -16.08 -27.33 1.56
CA ALA A 289 -15.56 -28.33 0.62
C ALA A 289 -16.58 -28.69 -0.45
N THR A 290 -17.86 -28.82 -0.08
CA THR A 290 -18.96 -29.07 -1.01
C THR A 290 -19.15 -27.89 -1.96
N GLY A 291 -19.13 -26.66 -1.44
CA GLY A 291 -19.17 -25.44 -2.26
C GLY A 291 -18.01 -25.36 -3.27
N LEU A 292 -16.80 -25.69 -2.85
CA LEU A 292 -15.62 -25.73 -3.73
C LEU A 292 -15.74 -26.81 -4.81
N LYS A 293 -16.25 -27.99 -4.47
CA LYS A 293 -16.51 -29.05 -5.46
C LYS A 293 -17.50 -28.61 -6.53
N HIS A 294 -18.60 -27.95 -6.14
CA HIS A 294 -19.54 -27.37 -7.10
C HIS A 294 -18.91 -26.25 -7.93
N PHE A 295 -18.01 -25.47 -7.33
CA PHE A 295 -17.27 -24.43 -8.04
C PHE A 295 -16.37 -25.01 -9.14
N GLU A 296 -15.64 -26.09 -8.84
CA GLU A 296 -14.84 -26.84 -9.82
C GLU A 296 -15.70 -27.42 -10.95
N GLN A 297 -16.92 -27.84 -10.63
CA GLN A 297 -17.91 -28.34 -11.60
C GLN A 297 -18.61 -27.22 -12.40
N GLN A 298 -18.22 -25.95 -12.19
CA GLN A 298 -18.84 -24.76 -12.81
C GLN A 298 -20.31 -24.54 -12.42
N GLU A 299 -20.76 -25.16 -11.33
CA GLU A 299 -22.10 -25.00 -10.78
C GLU A 299 -22.14 -23.82 -9.80
N ILE A 300 -21.99 -22.60 -10.36
CA ILE A 300 -21.77 -21.37 -9.58
C ILE A 300 -22.89 -21.14 -8.55
N GLN A 301 -24.16 -21.39 -8.89
CA GLN A 301 -25.27 -21.16 -7.95
C GLN A 301 -25.20 -22.08 -6.74
N MET A 302 -24.87 -23.35 -6.96
CA MET A 302 -24.72 -24.30 -5.85
C MET A 302 -23.47 -24.00 -5.02
N ALA A 303 -22.37 -23.66 -5.68
CA ALA A 303 -21.16 -23.22 -5.00
C ALA A 303 -21.45 -22.03 -4.07
N LEU A 304 -22.14 -21.01 -4.58
CA LEU A 304 -22.53 -19.84 -3.79
C LEU A 304 -23.44 -20.22 -2.63
N HIS A 305 -24.45 -21.08 -2.84
CA HIS A 305 -25.35 -21.55 -1.79
C HIS A 305 -24.60 -22.20 -0.62
N PHE A 306 -23.77 -23.21 -0.88
CA PHE A 306 -23.02 -23.90 0.17
C PHE A 306 -22.00 -23.00 0.87
N LEU A 307 -21.30 -22.15 0.13
CA LEU A 307 -20.39 -21.18 0.72
C LEU A 307 -21.13 -20.15 1.58
N ARG A 308 -22.34 -19.72 1.18
CA ARG A 308 -23.19 -18.82 1.97
C ARG A 308 -23.72 -19.48 3.22
N LEU A 309 -24.10 -20.75 3.18
CA LEU A 309 -24.47 -21.50 4.39
C LEU A 309 -23.32 -21.52 5.41
N ALA A 310 -22.09 -21.83 4.96
CA ALA A 310 -20.91 -21.78 5.82
C ALA A 310 -20.63 -20.38 6.38
N ALA A 311 -20.78 -19.34 5.55
CA ALA A 311 -20.51 -17.96 5.93
C ALA A 311 -21.56 -17.38 6.89
N ILE A 312 -22.84 -17.59 6.62
CA ILE A 312 -23.96 -16.94 7.33
C ILE A 312 -24.27 -17.68 8.64
N HIS A 313 -24.30 -19.02 8.62
CA HIS A 313 -24.69 -19.80 9.82
C HIS A 313 -23.51 -20.12 10.73
N HIS A 314 -22.29 -20.22 10.20
CA HIS A 314 -21.10 -20.60 10.97
C HIS A 314 -20.02 -19.52 11.05
N ASN A 315 -20.21 -18.34 10.45
CA ASN A 315 -19.19 -17.28 10.37
C ASN A 315 -17.82 -17.78 9.86
N HIS A 316 -17.82 -18.78 8.96
CA HIS A 316 -16.61 -19.44 8.53
C HIS A 316 -15.70 -18.51 7.71
N GLU A 317 -14.52 -18.20 8.25
CA GLU A 317 -13.61 -17.17 7.75
C GLU A 317 -13.22 -17.38 6.28
N GLN A 318 -12.76 -18.58 5.93
CA GLN A 318 -12.31 -18.91 4.58
C GLN A 318 -13.46 -18.82 3.56
N SER A 319 -14.66 -19.26 3.94
CA SER A 319 -15.84 -19.18 3.06
C SER A 319 -16.24 -17.72 2.79
N ILE A 320 -16.14 -16.85 3.79
CA ILE A 320 -16.41 -15.41 3.62
C ILE A 320 -15.39 -14.77 2.68
N LEU A 321 -14.10 -15.09 2.81
CA LEU A 321 -13.06 -14.57 1.91
C LEU A 321 -13.23 -15.07 0.47
N LEU A 322 -13.60 -16.34 0.28
CA LEU A 322 -13.92 -16.92 -1.03
C LEU A 322 -15.15 -16.24 -1.64
N LEU A 323 -16.24 -16.10 -0.88
CA LEU A 323 -17.45 -15.39 -1.32
C LEU A 323 -17.13 -13.95 -1.69
N HIS A 324 -16.34 -13.24 -0.88
CA HIS A 324 -15.89 -11.89 -1.23
C HIS A 324 -15.20 -11.90 -2.60
N SER A 325 -14.22 -12.79 -2.84
CA SER A 325 -13.51 -12.87 -4.12
C SER A 325 -14.46 -13.15 -5.30
N ILE A 326 -15.37 -14.11 -5.15
CA ILE A 326 -16.34 -14.48 -6.20
C ILE A 326 -17.27 -13.29 -6.47
N TYR A 327 -17.83 -12.67 -5.43
CA TYR A 327 -18.71 -11.52 -5.59
C TYR A 327 -18.01 -10.28 -6.14
N THR A 328 -16.73 -10.05 -5.82
CA THR A 328 -15.95 -8.98 -6.45
C THR A 328 -15.82 -9.21 -7.95
N GLN A 329 -15.55 -10.44 -8.40
CA GLN A 329 -15.51 -10.79 -9.82
C GLN A 329 -16.88 -10.60 -10.49
N LEU A 330 -17.96 -10.95 -9.79
CA LEU A 330 -19.34 -10.72 -10.22
C LEU A 330 -19.81 -9.27 -10.05
N GLN A 331 -18.96 -8.38 -9.55
CA GLN A 331 -19.29 -6.98 -9.27
C GLN A 331 -20.50 -6.79 -8.34
N SER A 332 -20.73 -7.75 -7.44
CA SER A 332 -21.84 -7.74 -6.49
C SER A 332 -21.44 -7.10 -5.16
N PRO A 333 -22.30 -6.24 -4.57
CA PRO A 333 -22.05 -5.61 -3.27
C PRO A 333 -22.17 -6.58 -2.09
N ARG A 334 -22.64 -7.82 -2.31
CA ARG A 334 -22.76 -8.85 -1.27
C ARG A 334 -21.41 -9.24 -0.66
N GLY A 335 -20.36 -9.31 -1.48
CA GLY A 335 -19.00 -9.63 -1.03
C GLY A 335 -18.45 -8.61 -0.02
N PRO A 336 -18.37 -7.31 -0.40
CA PRO A 336 -18.01 -6.22 0.50
C PRO A 336 -18.81 -6.20 1.81
N PHE A 337 -20.12 -6.44 1.73
CA PHE A 337 -21.00 -6.51 2.90
C PHE A 337 -20.59 -7.61 3.88
N LEU A 338 -20.46 -8.85 3.40
CA LEU A 338 -20.06 -9.98 4.23
C LEU A 338 -18.66 -9.78 4.83
N LEU A 339 -17.73 -9.27 4.03
CA LEU A 339 -16.35 -9.03 4.46
C LEU A 339 -16.27 -7.96 5.55
N LEU A 340 -16.90 -6.80 5.34
CA LEU A 340 -16.86 -5.70 6.31
C LEU A 340 -17.57 -6.09 7.61
N LYS A 341 -18.73 -6.76 7.51
CA LYS A 341 -19.43 -7.30 8.68
C LYS A 341 -18.55 -8.26 9.48
N ARG A 342 -17.87 -9.19 8.81
CA ARG A 342 -16.95 -10.14 9.47
C ARG A 342 -15.80 -9.43 10.16
N ALA A 343 -15.20 -8.44 9.52
CA ALA A 343 -14.09 -7.70 10.10
C ALA A 343 -14.51 -6.87 11.34
N LEU A 344 -15.74 -6.38 11.39
CA LEU A 344 -16.27 -5.57 12.50
C LEU A 344 -16.81 -6.40 13.68
N ASN A 345 -16.91 -7.73 13.54
CA ASN A 345 -17.34 -8.59 14.64
C ASN A 345 -16.20 -8.78 15.66
N ASP A 346 -16.26 -8.06 16.78
CA ASP A 346 -15.26 -8.15 17.86
C ASP A 346 -15.44 -9.39 18.76
N ASP A 347 -16.65 -9.98 18.84
CA ASP A 347 -16.92 -11.16 19.66
C ASP A 347 -16.27 -12.43 19.08
N ASP A 348 -16.20 -12.51 17.76
CA ASP A 348 -15.54 -13.57 16.99
C ASP A 348 -14.56 -12.90 16.01
N PHE A 349 -13.43 -12.45 16.56
CA PHE A 349 -12.45 -11.66 15.82
C PHE A 349 -11.77 -12.46 14.70
N SER A 350 -11.83 -11.93 13.47
CA SER A 350 -11.14 -12.52 12.32
C SER A 350 -9.94 -11.67 11.90
N THR A 351 -8.75 -12.26 12.04
CA THR A 351 -7.48 -11.68 11.61
C THR A 351 -7.43 -11.54 10.09
N ALA A 352 -7.89 -12.54 9.33
CA ALA A 352 -7.81 -12.51 7.88
C ALA A 352 -8.83 -11.54 7.27
N ALA A 353 -10.04 -11.42 7.83
CA ALA A 353 -11.01 -10.42 7.38
C ALA A 353 -10.51 -8.99 7.65
N ASN A 354 -9.94 -8.73 8.83
CA ASN A 354 -9.34 -7.42 9.12
C ASN A 354 -8.19 -7.09 8.17
N LEU A 355 -7.29 -8.03 7.91
CA LEU A 355 -6.24 -7.86 6.90
C LEU A 355 -6.85 -7.53 5.53
N LYS A 356 -7.87 -8.29 5.12
CA LYS A 356 -8.49 -8.14 3.80
C LYS A 356 -9.23 -6.82 3.64
N VAL A 357 -9.95 -6.35 4.65
CA VAL A 357 -10.60 -5.03 4.63
C VAL A 357 -9.55 -3.91 4.59
N GLY A 358 -8.44 -4.05 5.32
CA GLY A 358 -7.30 -3.13 5.22
C GLY A 358 -6.77 -3.03 3.78
N GLU A 359 -6.64 -4.17 3.09
CA GLU A 359 -6.25 -4.21 1.66
C GLU A 359 -7.28 -3.52 0.76
N GLN A 360 -8.58 -3.67 1.02
CA GLN A 360 -9.62 -3.02 0.21
C GLN A 360 -9.57 -1.49 0.34
N PHE A 361 -9.43 -0.97 1.56
CA PHE A 361 -9.23 0.47 1.81
C PHE A 361 -7.87 0.99 1.35
N ASP A 362 -6.87 0.12 1.21
CA ASP A 362 -5.57 0.52 0.68
C ASP A 362 -5.56 0.59 -0.86
N THR A 363 -6.13 -0.41 -1.51
CA THR A 363 -6.19 -0.48 -2.97
C THR A 363 -7.28 0.38 -3.58
N GLY A 364 -8.31 0.72 -2.82
CA GLY A 364 -9.45 1.51 -3.28
C GLY A 364 -10.44 0.67 -4.09
N ALA A 365 -10.87 -0.46 -3.53
CA ALA A 365 -11.81 -1.35 -4.20
C ALA A 365 -13.20 -0.72 -4.37
N ARG A 366 -14.02 -1.26 -5.28
CA ARG A 366 -15.43 -0.86 -5.43
C ARG A 366 -16.12 -1.05 -4.07
N HIS A 367 -16.67 0.03 -3.50
CA HIS A 367 -17.23 0.14 -2.13
C HIS A 367 -16.27 0.42 -0.97
N PHE A 368 -14.96 0.47 -1.20
CA PHE A 368 -13.96 0.83 -0.20
C PHE A 368 -13.16 2.03 -0.68
N LEU A 369 -13.58 3.24 -0.30
CA LEU A 369 -12.89 4.48 -0.66
C LEU A 369 -11.45 4.45 -0.14
N PRO A 370 -10.42 4.61 -0.99
CA PRO A 370 -9.05 4.47 -0.53
C PRO A 370 -8.71 5.54 0.52
N MET A 371 -8.45 5.09 1.74
CA MET A 371 -8.32 5.98 2.89
C MET A 371 -7.25 5.49 3.85
N PHE A 372 -6.16 6.26 3.95
CA PHE A 372 -5.02 5.94 4.82
C PHE A 372 -5.45 5.58 6.26
N PRO A 373 -6.24 6.40 6.99
CA PRO A 373 -6.63 6.05 8.35
C PRO A 373 -7.55 4.81 8.43
N ALA A 374 -8.36 4.51 7.41
CA ALA A 374 -9.16 3.29 7.38
C ALA A 374 -8.29 2.05 7.17
N ALA A 375 -7.39 2.06 6.17
CA ALA A 375 -6.43 0.98 5.95
C ALA A 375 -5.56 0.76 7.19
N LEU A 376 -5.07 1.85 7.79
CA LEU A 376 -4.31 1.83 9.03
C LEU A 376 -5.06 1.14 10.17
N TYR A 377 -6.32 1.50 10.40
CA TYR A 377 -7.16 0.91 11.45
C TYR A 377 -7.27 -0.62 11.33
N PHE A 378 -7.66 -1.11 10.16
CA PHE A 378 -7.89 -2.54 9.94
C PHE A 378 -6.59 -3.35 9.95
N TYR A 379 -5.51 -2.82 9.35
CA TYR A 379 -4.21 -3.48 9.45
C TYR A 379 -3.70 -3.49 10.89
N GLN A 380 -3.86 -2.41 11.67
CA GLN A 380 -3.48 -2.41 13.08
C GLN A 380 -4.26 -3.44 13.90
N ARG A 381 -5.55 -3.66 13.62
CA ARG A 381 -6.34 -4.71 14.27
C ARG A 381 -5.77 -6.10 13.97
N ALA A 382 -5.52 -6.41 12.71
CA ALA A 382 -4.93 -7.69 12.30
C ALA A 382 -3.51 -7.88 12.86
N ALA A 383 -2.68 -6.83 12.84
CA ALA A 383 -1.32 -6.87 13.38
C ALA A 383 -1.33 -7.10 14.90
N LYS A 384 -2.24 -6.44 15.63
CA LYS A 384 -2.41 -6.64 17.08
C LYS A 384 -2.75 -8.10 17.42
N ALA A 385 -3.51 -8.77 16.56
CA ALA A 385 -3.81 -10.19 16.69
C ALA A 385 -2.66 -11.13 16.27
N GLY A 386 -1.54 -10.60 15.76
CA GLY A 386 -0.33 -11.37 15.42
C GLY A 386 -0.06 -11.52 13.92
N SER A 387 -0.87 -10.92 13.04
CA SER A 387 -0.68 -11.04 11.58
C SER A 387 0.59 -10.35 11.09
N VAL A 388 1.57 -11.15 10.69
CA VAL A 388 2.80 -10.64 10.07
C VAL A 388 2.55 -9.99 8.70
N HIS A 389 1.55 -10.44 7.95
CA HIS A 389 1.15 -9.80 6.71
C HIS A 389 0.63 -8.38 6.95
N ALA A 390 -0.15 -8.17 8.02
CA ALA A 390 -0.63 -6.85 8.39
C ALA A 390 0.53 -5.94 8.86
N MET A 391 1.51 -6.49 9.59
CA MET A 391 2.72 -5.75 9.97
C MET A 391 3.52 -5.29 8.73
N LEU A 392 3.70 -6.16 7.73
CA LEU A 392 4.34 -5.80 6.47
C LEU A 392 3.54 -4.75 5.70
N ALA A 393 2.21 -4.86 5.68
CA ALA A 393 1.33 -3.88 5.04
C ALA A 393 1.40 -2.52 5.74
N LEU A 394 1.46 -2.48 7.08
CA LEU A 394 1.67 -1.26 7.87
C LEU A 394 3.02 -0.62 7.58
N ALA A 395 4.08 -1.44 7.50
CA ALA A 395 5.40 -0.95 7.11
C ALA A 395 5.30 -0.27 5.74
N GLN A 396 4.74 -0.95 4.74
CA GLN A 396 4.60 -0.38 3.39
C GLN A 396 3.73 0.88 3.38
N LEU A 397 2.65 0.92 4.17
CA LEU A 397 1.76 2.08 4.34
C LEU A 397 2.53 3.30 4.85
N TYR A 398 3.37 3.14 5.87
CA TYR A 398 4.22 4.22 6.39
C TYR A 398 5.41 4.55 5.50
N LEU A 399 5.90 3.62 4.69
CA LEU A 399 6.97 3.89 3.74
C LEU A 399 6.50 4.79 2.60
N ARG A 400 5.29 4.54 2.08
CA ARG A 400 4.70 5.34 1.00
C ARG A 400 3.99 6.61 1.50
N GLY A 401 3.46 6.60 2.72
CA GLY A 401 2.74 7.73 3.34
C GLY A 401 1.35 7.97 2.73
N CYS A 402 0.79 7.00 2.03
CA CYS A 402 -0.50 7.09 1.35
C CYS A 402 -1.09 5.69 1.18
N THR A 403 -2.25 5.56 0.57
CA THR A 403 -2.78 4.27 0.08
C THR A 403 -2.25 3.98 -1.34
N SER A 404 -2.36 2.75 -1.84
CA SER A 404 -1.89 2.37 -3.18
C SER A 404 -2.55 3.21 -4.29
N SER A 405 -3.84 3.48 -4.14
CA SER A 405 -4.54 4.53 -4.85
C SER A 405 -4.76 5.66 -3.84
N THR A 406 -4.38 6.91 -4.14
CA THR A 406 -4.48 8.01 -3.18
C THR A 406 -5.04 9.25 -3.83
N MET A 407 -5.87 9.97 -3.08
CA MET A 407 -6.36 11.32 -3.42
C MET A 407 -5.54 12.40 -2.69
N LEU A 408 -4.56 12.02 -1.87
CA LEU A 408 -3.77 12.95 -1.06
C LEU A 408 -2.80 13.78 -1.90
N SER A 409 -2.58 15.02 -1.45
CA SER A 409 -1.51 15.88 -1.96
C SER A 409 -0.14 15.33 -1.59
N THR A 410 0.90 15.76 -2.32
CA THR A 410 2.29 15.36 -2.04
C THR A 410 2.76 15.75 -0.64
N GLU A 411 2.25 16.87 -0.10
CA GLU A 411 2.58 17.35 1.24
C GLU A 411 1.98 16.45 2.33
N GLN A 412 0.69 16.10 2.20
CA GLN A 412 0.04 15.15 3.11
C GLN A 412 0.72 13.78 3.05
N MET A 413 1.07 13.31 1.85
CA MET A 413 1.79 12.05 1.68
C MET A 413 3.13 12.05 2.43
N GLU A 414 3.91 13.13 2.30
CA GLU A 414 5.20 13.24 2.98
C GLU A 414 5.04 13.36 4.51
N GLY A 415 3.99 14.06 4.98
CA GLY A 415 3.68 14.18 6.40
C GLY A 415 3.34 12.85 7.09
N LEU A 416 2.86 11.86 6.31
CA LEU A 416 2.52 10.53 6.81
C LEU A 416 3.67 9.53 6.70
N LYS A 417 4.69 9.82 5.88
CA LYS A 417 5.84 8.94 5.75
C LYS A 417 6.60 8.86 7.07
N SER A 418 6.96 7.64 7.45
CA SER A 418 7.76 7.43 8.65
C SER A 418 8.69 6.23 8.46
N ILE A 419 9.98 6.52 8.25
CA ILE A 419 11.02 5.49 8.17
C ILE A 419 11.16 4.77 9.52
N GLU A 420 10.98 5.47 10.63
CA GLU A 420 11.01 4.88 11.98
C GLU A 420 9.91 3.83 12.15
N LYS A 421 8.66 4.17 11.84
CA LYS A 421 7.55 3.22 11.93
C LYS A 421 7.66 2.10 10.90
N TYR A 422 8.15 2.39 9.70
CA TYR A 422 8.47 1.38 8.70
C TYR A 422 9.40 0.30 9.29
N HIS A 423 10.53 0.70 9.87
CA HIS A 423 11.46 -0.24 10.50
C HIS A 423 10.83 -0.97 11.67
N ALA A 424 10.14 -0.26 12.56
CA ALA A 424 9.56 -0.87 13.74
C ALA A 424 8.52 -1.96 13.40
N TRP A 425 7.69 -1.75 12.38
CA TRP A 425 6.76 -2.77 11.90
C TRP A 425 7.47 -3.97 11.25
N ILE A 426 8.56 -3.74 10.51
CA ILE A 426 9.40 -4.83 9.99
C ILE A 426 10.03 -5.65 11.13
N GLU A 427 10.55 -5.01 12.18
CA GLU A 427 11.13 -5.72 13.33
C GLU A 427 10.08 -6.58 14.05
N GLN A 428 8.85 -6.09 14.21
CA GLN A 428 7.76 -6.86 14.82
C GLN A 428 7.42 -8.15 14.05
N ALA A 429 7.52 -8.12 12.72
CA ALA A 429 7.34 -9.30 11.89
C ALA A 429 8.57 -10.24 11.94
N ILE A 430 9.78 -9.69 12.02
CA ILE A 430 11.04 -10.43 12.20
C ILE A 430 11.07 -11.16 13.54
N ASP A 431 10.57 -10.54 14.61
CA ASP A 431 10.49 -11.14 15.95
C ASP A 431 9.59 -12.39 15.97
N ARG A 432 8.65 -12.50 15.04
CA ARG A 432 7.80 -13.70 14.85
C ARG A 432 8.42 -14.73 13.91
N GLY A 433 9.57 -14.45 13.32
CA GLY A 433 10.22 -15.31 12.35
C GLY A 433 9.65 -15.21 10.94
N CYS A 434 9.09 -14.08 10.53
CA CYS A 434 8.51 -13.93 9.20
C CYS A 434 9.59 -13.92 8.09
N GLY A 435 9.53 -14.88 7.17
CA GLY A 435 10.45 -14.99 6.03
C GLY A 435 10.41 -13.77 5.10
N SER A 436 9.21 -13.25 4.84
CA SER A 436 9.02 -12.05 4.00
C SER A 436 9.60 -10.79 4.65
N ALA A 437 9.56 -10.68 5.98
CA ALA A 437 10.20 -9.57 6.70
C ALA A 437 11.73 -9.65 6.66
N TYR A 438 12.30 -10.86 6.80
CA TYR A 438 13.72 -11.08 6.57
C TYR A 438 14.12 -10.68 5.15
N PHE A 439 13.32 -11.03 4.16
CA PHE A 439 13.58 -10.69 2.77
C PHE A 439 13.62 -9.17 2.55
N VAL A 440 12.62 -8.45 3.05
CA VAL A 440 12.57 -6.98 2.97
C VAL A 440 13.81 -6.36 3.62
N LYS A 441 14.17 -6.79 4.83
CA LYS A 441 15.37 -6.29 5.53
C LYS A 441 16.67 -6.62 4.79
N GLY A 442 16.76 -7.82 4.19
CA GLY A 442 17.87 -8.21 3.33
C GLY A 442 17.98 -7.30 2.10
N CYS A 443 16.86 -6.98 1.44
CA CYS A 443 16.83 -6.05 0.32
C CYS A 443 17.25 -4.63 0.69
N MET A 444 16.96 -4.16 1.90
CA MET A 444 17.38 -2.84 2.38
C MET A 444 18.91 -2.73 2.47
N TYR A 445 19.58 -3.75 3.05
CA TYR A 445 21.05 -3.83 3.06
C TYR A 445 21.63 -4.11 1.68
N LEU A 446 20.90 -4.78 0.80
CA LEU A 446 21.37 -5.06 -0.55
C LEU A 446 21.44 -3.78 -1.41
N LYS A 447 20.40 -2.94 -1.31
CA LYS A 447 20.30 -1.70 -2.10
C LYS A 447 20.94 -0.50 -1.41
N GLY A 448 21.05 -0.52 -0.09
CA GLY A 448 21.45 0.66 0.69
C GLY A 448 20.35 1.72 0.74
N GLU A 449 19.11 1.29 0.99
CA GLU A 449 17.92 2.16 1.00
C GLU A 449 17.31 2.25 2.40
N HIS A 450 16.41 3.22 2.59
CA HIS A 450 15.61 3.38 3.81
C HIS A 450 16.43 3.56 5.10
N GLY A 451 17.59 4.21 5.01
CA GLY A 451 18.46 4.50 6.16
C GLY A 451 19.53 3.46 6.45
N PHE A 452 19.68 2.44 5.61
CA PHE A 452 20.76 1.46 5.70
C PHE A 452 21.81 1.67 4.60
N GLY A 453 23.07 1.42 4.94
CA GLY A 453 24.15 1.30 3.95
C GLY A 453 24.17 -0.07 3.29
N LYS A 454 24.77 -0.15 2.10
CA LYS A 454 25.01 -1.44 1.44
C LYS A 454 25.87 -2.34 2.33
N SER A 455 25.49 -3.61 2.49
CA SER A 455 26.28 -4.62 3.20
C SER A 455 26.00 -6.04 2.70
N TYR A 456 26.95 -6.67 2.01
CA TYR A 456 26.85 -8.04 1.52
C TYR A 456 26.60 -9.01 2.68
N LYS A 457 27.36 -8.88 3.77
CA LYS A 457 27.27 -9.77 4.93
C LYS A 457 25.87 -9.77 5.53
N MET A 458 25.31 -8.58 5.79
CA MET A 458 23.97 -8.45 6.38
C MET A 458 22.89 -8.87 5.40
N ALA A 459 22.98 -8.45 4.13
CA ALA A 459 22.04 -8.84 3.09
C ALA A 459 21.98 -10.36 2.93
N LYS A 460 23.14 -11.02 2.83
CA LYS A 460 23.24 -12.49 2.73
C LYS A 460 22.60 -13.17 3.93
N GLU A 461 22.92 -12.74 5.15
CA GLU A 461 22.37 -13.36 6.36
C GLU A 461 20.84 -13.31 6.39
N PHE A 462 20.24 -12.16 6.07
CA PHE A 462 18.79 -12.01 6.04
C PHE A 462 18.12 -12.75 4.88
N LEU A 463 18.73 -12.74 3.69
CA LEU A 463 18.20 -13.46 2.52
C LEU A 463 18.25 -14.98 2.71
N GLU A 464 19.28 -15.53 3.36
CA GLU A 464 19.35 -16.94 3.73
C GLU A 464 18.27 -17.32 4.76
N LYS A 465 18.04 -16.46 5.77
CA LYS A 465 16.93 -16.65 6.73
C LYS A 465 15.57 -16.61 6.03
N ALA A 466 15.40 -15.70 5.07
CA ALA A 466 14.17 -15.60 4.29
C ALA A 466 13.91 -16.88 3.47
N ALA A 467 14.93 -17.35 2.74
CA ALA A 467 14.82 -18.53 1.89
C ALA A 467 14.62 -19.83 2.68
N SER A 468 15.18 -19.94 3.88
CA SER A 468 14.94 -21.08 4.77
C SER A 468 13.54 -21.07 5.37
N ALA A 469 13.11 -19.92 5.89
CA ALA A 469 11.78 -19.76 6.49
C ALA A 469 10.65 -19.83 5.46
N GLN A 470 10.86 -19.32 4.24
CA GLN A 470 9.88 -19.29 3.16
C GLN A 470 10.58 -19.59 1.82
N PRO A 471 10.70 -20.86 1.43
CA PRO A 471 11.42 -21.28 0.21
C PRO A 471 10.97 -20.55 -1.07
N ASP A 472 9.67 -20.27 -1.20
CA ASP A 472 9.10 -19.60 -2.37
C ASP A 472 9.58 -18.15 -2.56
N VAL A 473 10.04 -17.49 -1.50
CA VAL A 473 10.60 -16.13 -1.60
C VAL A 473 11.79 -16.12 -2.55
N ALA A 474 12.65 -17.14 -2.47
CA ALA A 474 13.83 -17.21 -3.32
C ALA A 474 13.48 -17.47 -4.80
N ARG A 475 12.47 -18.31 -5.04
CA ARG A 475 11.98 -18.64 -6.38
C ARG A 475 11.33 -17.46 -7.09
N ARG A 476 10.57 -16.63 -6.34
CA ARG A 476 9.89 -15.46 -6.89
C ARG A 476 10.83 -14.28 -7.22
N ALA A 477 12.02 -14.26 -6.62
CA ALA A 477 12.95 -13.14 -6.76
C ALA A 477 14.41 -13.57 -7.04
N PRO A 478 14.69 -14.37 -8.09
CA PRO A 478 16.04 -14.83 -8.41
C PRO A 478 17.02 -13.66 -8.67
N GLN A 479 16.51 -12.54 -9.19
CA GLN A 479 17.27 -11.32 -9.42
C GLN A 479 17.93 -10.75 -8.14
N VAL A 480 17.35 -10.99 -6.97
CA VAL A 480 17.89 -10.52 -5.69
C VAL A 480 19.19 -11.23 -5.35
N PHE A 481 19.32 -12.52 -5.64
CA PHE A 481 20.56 -13.27 -5.43
C PHE A 481 21.64 -12.89 -6.45
N VAL A 482 21.26 -12.55 -7.68
CA VAL A 482 22.19 -11.97 -8.66
C VAL A 482 22.72 -10.62 -8.18
N MET A 483 21.85 -9.77 -7.63
CA MET A 483 22.26 -8.50 -7.03
C MET A 483 23.16 -8.71 -5.80
N LEU A 484 22.88 -9.74 -4.99
CA LEU A 484 23.69 -10.09 -3.83
C LEU A 484 25.12 -10.49 -4.24
N GLU A 485 25.24 -11.28 -5.31
CA GLU A 485 26.53 -11.67 -5.86
C GLU A 485 27.29 -10.47 -6.46
N LYS A 486 26.58 -9.55 -7.12
CA LYS A 486 27.19 -8.27 -7.56
C LYS A 486 27.69 -7.44 -6.39
N LEU A 487 26.91 -7.34 -5.31
CA LEU A 487 27.32 -6.61 -4.11
C LEU A 487 28.57 -7.26 -3.46
N ARG A 488 28.65 -8.60 -3.46
CA ARG A 488 29.86 -9.32 -3.03
C ARG A 488 31.09 -8.88 -3.80
N GLN A 489 30.99 -8.83 -5.14
CA GLN A 489 32.07 -8.41 -6.02
C GLN A 489 32.40 -6.93 -5.87
N GLU A 490 31.41 -6.07 -5.63
CA GLU A 490 31.61 -4.64 -5.33
C GLU A 490 32.43 -4.46 -4.04
N GLU A 491 32.10 -5.19 -2.97
CA GLU A 491 32.79 -5.10 -1.68
C GLU A 491 34.19 -5.76 -1.71
N GLU A 492 34.33 -6.91 -2.36
CA GLU A 492 35.62 -7.60 -2.52
C GLU A 492 36.54 -6.88 -3.52
N GLY A 493 36.01 -6.42 -4.65
CA GLY A 493 36.75 -5.68 -5.68
C GLY A 493 37.14 -4.26 -5.26
N GLY A 494 36.52 -3.70 -4.21
CA GLY A 494 36.95 -2.48 -3.55
C GLY A 494 38.19 -2.65 -2.66
N SER A 495 38.58 -3.89 -2.35
CA SER A 495 39.75 -4.21 -1.50
C SER A 495 41.03 -4.50 -2.29
N GLU A 496 40.95 -4.72 -3.60
CA GLU A 496 42.13 -4.76 -4.46
C GLU A 496 42.63 -3.33 -4.71
N LYS A 497 43.84 -3.03 -4.21
CA LYS A 497 44.60 -1.84 -4.60
C LYS A 497 44.51 -1.70 -6.11
N LYS A 498 43.95 -0.57 -6.55
CA LYS A 498 43.86 -0.10 -7.92
C LYS A 498 45.25 -0.06 -8.57
N VAL A 499 45.76 -1.21 -9.03
CA VAL A 499 46.79 -1.24 -10.06
C VAL A 499 46.05 -0.94 -11.35
N VAL A 500 46.03 0.34 -11.71
CA VAL A 500 45.49 0.81 -12.98
C VAL A 500 46.28 0.14 -14.10
N ALA A 501 45.75 -0.94 -14.63
CA ALA A 501 46.10 -1.43 -15.95
C ALA A 501 44.93 -1.11 -16.89
N SER A 502 44.98 0.08 -17.48
CA SER A 502 44.09 0.43 -18.60
C SER A 502 44.34 -0.54 -19.77
N PRO A 503 43.29 -1.12 -20.39
CA PRO A 503 43.45 -2.01 -21.53
C PRO A 503 43.61 -1.17 -22.80
N LEU A 504 44.80 -0.56 -22.99
CA LEU A 504 45.10 0.19 -24.21
C LEU A 504 46.60 0.34 -24.48
N THR A 505 47.37 -0.74 -24.34
CA THR A 505 48.74 -0.80 -24.89
C THR A 505 49.11 -2.22 -25.35
N LEU A 506 48.30 -2.80 -26.24
CA LEU A 506 48.72 -3.91 -27.10
C LEU A 506 48.80 -3.46 -28.55
N ALA A 507 49.66 -2.48 -28.86
CA ALA A 507 50.02 -2.14 -30.24
C ALA A 507 51.27 -1.25 -30.32
N LYS A 508 52.43 -1.77 -29.90
CA LYS A 508 53.75 -1.52 -30.53
C LYS A 508 54.84 -2.12 -29.66
N ALA A 509 55.09 -3.41 -29.86
CA ALA A 509 56.44 -3.92 -29.70
C ALA A 509 57.26 -3.44 -30.91
N LYS A 510 58.07 -2.39 -30.73
CA LYS A 510 59.32 -2.22 -31.46
C LYS A 510 60.24 -1.26 -30.73
N GLU A 511 61.34 -1.86 -30.29
CA GLU A 511 62.68 -1.29 -30.07
C GLU A 511 63.00 -0.46 -28.81
N LYS A 512 63.99 -1.05 -28.11
CA LYS A 512 65.10 -0.48 -27.34
C LYS A 512 64.90 -0.06 -25.88
N SER A 513 65.66 -0.81 -25.07
CA SER A 513 66.12 -0.60 -23.71
C SER A 513 66.59 0.83 -23.40
N PHE A 514 66.36 1.29 -22.16
CA PHE A 514 67.41 1.70 -21.22
C PHE A 514 66.83 1.89 -19.79
N TYR A 515 67.62 1.51 -18.79
CA TYR A 515 67.43 1.69 -17.34
C TYR A 515 67.59 3.17 -16.92
N SER A 516 66.89 3.63 -15.87
CA SER A 516 67.51 4.23 -14.66
C SER A 516 66.53 4.46 -13.50
N GLU A 517 67.09 4.38 -12.29
CA GLU A 517 66.54 4.52 -10.93
C GLU A 517 66.19 5.95 -10.50
N GLY A 518 65.60 6.07 -9.29
CA GLY A 518 65.65 7.25 -8.39
C GLY A 518 64.26 7.65 -7.86
N GLU A 519 63.90 7.27 -6.61
CA GLU A 519 63.93 8.12 -5.38
C GLU A 519 63.10 9.41 -5.50
N GLY A 520 62.24 9.86 -4.58
CA GLY A 520 61.88 9.53 -3.20
C GLY A 520 61.09 10.74 -2.64
N GLY A 521 60.35 10.58 -1.54
CA GLY A 521 59.98 11.70 -0.66
C GLY A 521 58.49 12.05 -0.47
N ASN A 522 57.96 11.58 0.68
CA ASN A 522 57.11 12.25 1.69
C ASN A 522 55.86 13.09 1.36
N GLU A 523 54.73 12.55 1.84
CA GLU A 523 53.80 13.12 2.85
C GLU A 523 53.18 14.52 2.64
N LYS A 524 51.87 14.58 2.35
CA LYS A 524 50.80 14.91 3.33
C LYS A 524 49.42 15.04 2.69
N ASP A 525 48.43 14.58 3.47
CA ASP A 525 46.98 14.79 3.42
C ASP A 525 46.41 15.76 2.37
N THR A 526 45.50 15.27 1.54
CA THR A 526 44.28 16.01 1.18
C THR A 526 43.17 15.08 0.71
N VAL A 527 42.01 15.25 1.33
CA VAL A 527 40.71 14.66 1.03
C VAL A 527 40.35 14.87 -0.44
N GLN A 528 40.08 13.78 -1.17
CA GLN A 528 39.61 13.83 -2.55
C GLN A 528 38.14 14.22 -2.60
N VAL A 529 37.89 15.47 -3.03
CA VAL A 529 36.58 15.96 -3.42
C VAL A 529 36.30 15.55 -4.86
N SER A 530 35.10 14.98 -5.05
CA SER A 530 34.56 14.44 -6.30
C SER A 530 34.63 15.42 -7.49
N ALA A 531 34.74 14.84 -8.69
CA ALA A 531 34.82 15.43 -10.03
C ALA A 531 33.58 16.26 -10.50
N SER A 532 32.82 16.82 -9.55
CA SER A 532 31.68 17.70 -9.79
C SER A 532 32.01 19.19 -9.62
N MET A 533 33.09 19.56 -8.93
CA MET A 533 33.51 20.97 -8.79
C MET A 533 34.38 21.50 -9.94
N GLU A 534 35.00 20.64 -10.76
CA GLU A 534 35.74 21.08 -11.96
C GLU A 534 34.83 21.42 -13.14
N ARG A 535 33.61 20.87 -13.20
CA ARG A 535 32.61 21.27 -14.21
C ARG A 535 31.96 22.60 -13.89
N LEU A 536 31.85 22.95 -12.60
CA LEU A 536 31.24 24.20 -12.15
C LEU A 536 32.19 25.41 -12.29
N LYS A 537 33.52 25.18 -12.30
CA LYS A 537 34.52 26.20 -12.62
C LYS A 537 34.63 26.55 -14.11
N ASN A 538 34.16 25.69 -15.01
CA ASN A 538 34.21 25.93 -16.46
C ASN A 538 33.00 26.71 -17.01
N ILE A 539 31.98 27.01 -16.19
CA ILE A 539 30.80 27.77 -16.63
C ILE A 539 30.86 29.26 -16.21
N ASN A 540 31.79 29.64 -15.32
CA ASN A 540 31.86 31.01 -14.78
C ASN A 540 33.17 31.77 -15.10
N GLY A 541 33.65 31.66 -16.34
CA GLY A 541 34.88 32.31 -16.80
C GLY A 541 34.64 33.47 -17.78
N LYS A 542 34.98 34.69 -17.33
CA LYS A 542 35.02 36.02 -18.01
C LYS A 542 33.72 36.82 -17.80
N ILE A 543 33.71 37.92 -17.04
CA ILE A 543 34.56 39.11 -17.21
C ILE A 543 34.95 39.74 -15.86
N ALA A 544 36.18 40.26 -15.89
CA ALA A 544 36.99 41.04 -14.97
C ALA A 544 36.36 41.86 -13.82
N ALA A 545 37.14 41.88 -12.75
CA ALA A 545 37.02 42.62 -11.50
C ALA A 545 37.20 44.14 -11.64
N THR A 546 36.57 44.90 -10.73
CA THR A 546 37.21 46.00 -9.97
C THR A 546 36.45 46.34 -8.67
N ASN A 547 37.19 46.21 -7.57
CA ASN A 547 37.19 46.88 -6.26
C ASN A 547 36.00 47.71 -5.68
N SER A 548 35.88 47.48 -4.36
CA SER A 548 35.63 48.39 -3.23
C SER A 548 34.22 48.89 -2.91
N GLY A 549 33.78 48.53 -1.69
CA GLY A 549 33.51 49.51 -0.63
C GLY A 549 32.13 50.16 -0.53
N LEU A 550 31.42 49.80 0.55
CA LEU A 550 30.54 50.63 1.38
C LEU A 550 29.27 51.32 0.80
N GLN A 551 28.17 51.04 1.52
CA GLN A 551 26.99 51.88 1.81
C GLN A 551 25.94 52.22 0.72
N ARG A 552 24.78 51.59 0.94
CA ARG A 552 23.40 52.12 0.95
C ARG A 552 23.20 53.57 0.45
N SER A 553 22.48 53.77 -0.66
CA SER A 553 21.49 54.87 -0.78
C SER A 553 20.48 54.67 -1.93
N LYS A 554 19.29 55.22 -1.72
CA LYS A 554 18.13 55.33 -2.62
C LYS A 554 18.46 56.12 -3.91
N LYS A 555 17.98 55.66 -5.08
CA LYS A 555 17.01 56.38 -5.96
C LYS A 555 16.88 55.79 -7.38
N MET A 556 15.62 55.73 -7.80
CA MET A 556 15.02 56.03 -9.11
C MET A 556 15.47 55.29 -10.40
N MET A 557 14.46 54.62 -10.94
CA MET A 557 14.16 54.30 -12.33
C MET A 557 14.88 55.15 -13.40
N GLY A 558 15.73 54.50 -14.19
CA GLY A 558 16.18 54.96 -15.51
C GLY A 558 15.85 53.87 -16.54
N ARG A 559 14.79 54.09 -17.32
CA ARG A 559 14.25 53.16 -18.32
C ARG A 559 15.22 53.09 -19.52
N SER A 560 15.99 52.01 -19.66
CA SER A 560 16.89 51.83 -20.81
C SER A 560 16.16 51.16 -21.98
N THR A 561 16.24 51.79 -23.15
CA THR A 561 15.58 51.43 -24.41
C THR A 561 16.00 50.03 -24.93
N GLY A 562 17.10 49.46 -24.43
CA GLY A 562 17.59 48.14 -24.80
C GLY A 562 16.80 46.97 -24.18
N SER A 563 16.18 47.16 -23.01
CA SER A 563 15.38 46.11 -22.36
C SER A 563 14.10 45.80 -23.14
N LYS A 564 13.48 46.82 -23.75
CA LYS A 564 12.23 46.68 -24.49
C LYS A 564 12.41 45.82 -25.75
N VAL A 565 13.49 46.04 -26.50
CA VAL A 565 13.80 45.27 -27.72
C VAL A 565 14.16 43.81 -27.40
N PHE A 566 14.81 43.56 -26.26
CA PHE A 566 15.09 42.20 -25.79
C PHE A 566 13.80 41.45 -25.41
N TRP A 567 12.91 42.10 -24.65
CA TRP A 567 11.63 41.51 -24.26
C TRP A 567 10.68 41.33 -25.43
N GLU A 568 10.62 42.28 -26.39
CA GLU A 568 9.84 42.13 -27.62
C GLU A 568 10.34 40.94 -28.47
N ARG A 569 11.66 40.75 -28.59
CA ARG A 569 12.22 39.57 -29.30
C ARG A 569 11.97 38.24 -28.60
N THR A 570 12.06 38.23 -27.28
CA THR A 570 11.83 37.02 -26.47
C THR A 570 10.36 36.62 -26.46
N VAL A 571 9.44 37.59 -26.40
CA VAL A 571 7.99 37.34 -26.47
C VAL A 571 7.58 36.92 -27.89
N THR A 572 8.09 37.56 -28.94
CA THR A 572 7.76 37.17 -30.32
C THR A 572 8.26 35.77 -30.68
N THR A 573 9.47 35.40 -30.24
CA THR A 573 9.98 34.03 -30.42
C THR A 573 9.23 33.01 -29.59
N GLY A 574 8.87 33.35 -28.34
CA GLY A 574 8.01 32.51 -27.50
C GLY A 574 6.63 32.28 -28.10
N LEU A 575 5.99 33.33 -28.63
CA LEU A 575 4.69 33.24 -29.28
C LEU A 575 4.75 32.42 -30.57
N ALA A 576 5.82 32.56 -31.35
CA ALA A 576 6.04 31.77 -32.56
C ALA A 576 6.22 30.26 -32.25
N LEU A 577 7.00 29.93 -31.21
CA LEU A 577 7.16 28.54 -30.76
C LEU A 577 5.85 27.96 -30.20
N TYR A 578 5.11 28.75 -29.43
CA TYR A 578 3.81 28.34 -28.90
C TYR A 578 2.77 28.16 -30.02
N GLY A 579 2.76 29.05 -31.01
CA GLY A 579 1.94 28.90 -32.22
C GLY A 579 2.29 27.66 -33.04
N LEU A 580 3.57 27.32 -33.14
CA LEU A 580 4.03 26.11 -33.84
C LEU A 580 3.62 24.84 -33.07
N TYR A 581 3.67 24.90 -31.74
CA TYR A 581 3.21 23.81 -30.87
C TYR A 581 1.68 23.62 -30.93
N THR A 582 0.89 24.69 -30.90
CA THR A 582 -0.57 24.62 -30.98
C THR A 582 -1.09 24.17 -32.34
N VAL A 583 -0.36 24.43 -33.42
CA VAL A 583 -0.67 23.89 -34.77
C VAL A 583 -0.18 22.45 -34.94
N ALA A 584 0.95 22.07 -34.32
CA ALA A 584 1.47 20.71 -34.37
C ALA A 584 0.56 19.70 -33.64
N PHE A 585 -0.15 20.11 -32.59
CA PHE A 585 -1.07 19.25 -31.84
C PHE A 585 -2.24 18.68 -32.69
N PRO A 586 -3.07 19.49 -33.38
CA PRO A 586 -4.14 18.97 -34.23
C PRO A 586 -3.61 18.19 -35.45
N ILE A 587 -2.45 18.57 -36.00
CA ILE A 587 -1.79 17.80 -37.07
C ILE A 587 -1.36 16.42 -36.56
N ARG A 588 -0.83 16.34 -35.33
CA ARG A 588 -0.48 15.07 -34.68
C ARG A 588 -1.71 14.20 -34.40
N VAL A 589 -2.82 14.80 -33.97
CA VAL A 589 -4.10 14.10 -33.79
C VAL A 589 -4.67 13.60 -35.11
N MET A 590 -4.54 14.35 -36.21
CA MET A 590 -4.97 13.91 -37.55
C MET A 590 -4.07 12.81 -38.15
N LEU A 591 -2.77 12.81 -37.83
CA LEU A 591 -1.82 11.80 -38.32
C LEU A 591 -1.78 10.54 -37.45
N LEU A 592 -2.24 10.58 -36.21
CA LEU A 592 -2.26 9.41 -35.33
C LEU A 592 -2.99 8.21 -35.96
N PRO A 593 -4.23 8.37 -36.48
CA PRO A 593 -4.97 7.25 -37.07
C PRO A 593 -4.25 6.62 -38.28
N THR A 594 -3.58 7.42 -39.11
CA THR A 594 -2.83 6.92 -40.26
C THR A 594 -1.53 6.22 -39.84
N VAL A 595 -0.87 6.71 -38.78
CA VAL A 595 0.29 6.02 -38.20
C VAL A 595 -0.11 4.68 -37.57
N TYR A 596 -1.22 4.63 -36.81
CA TYR A 596 -1.70 3.39 -36.20
C TYR A 596 -2.15 2.36 -37.25
N THR A 597 -2.85 2.78 -38.30
CA THR A 597 -3.25 1.87 -39.40
C THR A 597 -2.05 1.32 -40.20
N VAL A 598 -0.96 2.10 -40.33
CA VAL A 598 0.29 1.62 -40.92
C VAL A 598 1.02 0.68 -39.97
N LEU A 599 1.07 1.00 -38.67
CA LEU A 599 1.67 0.13 -37.65
C LEU A 599 0.92 -1.20 -37.54
N GLU A 600 -0.41 -1.20 -37.61
CA GLU A 600 -1.26 -2.39 -37.55
C GLU A 600 -1.03 -3.33 -38.75
N ARG A 601 -0.73 -2.78 -39.94
CA ARG A 601 -0.30 -3.56 -41.11
C ARG A 601 1.11 -4.12 -41.01
N LEU A 602 1.99 -3.48 -40.25
CA LEU A 602 3.41 -3.88 -40.10
C LEU A 602 3.65 -4.78 -38.89
N LEU A 603 2.77 -4.74 -37.88
CA LEU A 603 2.86 -5.55 -36.66
C LEU A 603 2.98 -7.06 -36.91
N PRO A 604 2.27 -7.67 -37.90
CA PRO A 604 2.38 -9.11 -38.17
C PRO A 604 3.73 -9.54 -38.76
N LEU A 605 4.54 -8.60 -39.26
CA LEU A 605 5.84 -8.87 -39.88
C LEU A 605 6.99 -8.86 -38.86
N ILE A 606 6.73 -8.46 -37.61
CA ILE A 606 7.76 -8.26 -36.60
C ILE A 606 7.34 -8.95 -35.27
N PRO A 607 7.66 -10.26 -35.11
CA PRO A 607 7.06 -11.13 -34.09
C PRO A 607 7.28 -10.73 -32.62
N TRP A 608 8.32 -9.96 -32.30
CA TRP A 608 8.63 -9.54 -30.92
C TRP A 608 7.90 -8.27 -30.44
N LEU A 609 7.12 -7.61 -31.30
CA LEU A 609 6.38 -6.37 -30.98
C LEU A 609 4.88 -6.59 -30.72
N GLY A 610 4.38 -7.84 -30.86
CA GLY A 610 3.00 -8.19 -30.54
C GLY A 610 2.83 -8.60 -29.08
N ALA A 611 2.08 -7.81 -28.31
CA ALA A 611 1.72 -8.11 -26.92
C ALA A 611 0.46 -9.00 -26.82
N ASN A 612 0.45 -10.15 -27.52
CA ASN A 612 -0.56 -11.19 -27.32
C ASN A 612 0.14 -12.54 -27.14
N PRO A 613 -0.01 -13.22 -25.99
CA PRO A 613 0.40 -14.61 -25.89
C PRO A 613 -0.46 -15.47 -26.85
N PRO A 614 0.09 -16.56 -27.42
CA PRO A 614 -0.69 -17.44 -28.29
C PRO A 614 -1.90 -18.02 -27.52
N PRO A 615 -3.03 -18.28 -28.20
CA PRO A 615 -4.18 -18.92 -27.57
C PRO A 615 -3.76 -20.30 -27.06
N MET A 616 -3.87 -20.51 -25.75
CA MET A 616 -3.81 -21.86 -25.18
C MET A 616 -5.02 -22.63 -25.72
N GLN A 617 -4.77 -23.57 -26.62
CA GLN A 617 -5.72 -24.62 -26.93
C GLN A 617 -5.87 -25.51 -25.70
N PHE A 618 -7.06 -25.53 -25.12
CA PHE A 618 -7.58 -26.67 -24.36
C PHE A 618 -8.63 -27.36 -25.23
#